data_AF-A0AAW4XTT3-F1
#
_entry.id   AF-A0AAW4XTT3-F1
#
_cell.length_a   1.000
_cell.length_b   1.000
_cell.length_c   1.000
_cell.angle_alpha   90.00
_cell.angle_beta   90.00
_cell.angle_gamma   90.00
#
_symmetry.space_group_name_H-M   'P 1'
#
loop_
_entity.id
_entity.type
_entity.pdbx_description
1 polymer ?
#
loop_
_entity_poly.entity_id
_entity_poly.type
_entity_poly.pdbx_seq_one_letter_code
_entity_poly.pdbx_strand_id
1 'polypeptide(L)'
;MDGLTPLADLGAKLEQHFQDKRKYDGACEAGSIAPEPATTARFKYECDLAATTFTISAIGLGSMSGFKFTLDEKGQRRTTDTPSGWTKGTDCWSTNKAGRC
;
A
#
# COMPACT_ATOMS: atom_id res chain seq x y z
N MET A 1 1.93 -3.07 -13.10
CA MET A 1 0.71 -3.01 -12.28
C MET A 1 0.59 -1.59 -11.75
N ASP A 2 -0.32 -0.79 -12.32
CA ASP A 2 -0.31 0.68 -12.14
C ASP A 2 -0.72 1.14 -10.73
N GLY A 3 -1.42 0.30 -9.96
CA GLY A 3 -1.86 0.63 -8.59
C GLY A 3 -0.80 0.55 -7.50
N LEU A 4 0.40 0.04 -7.81
CA LEU A 4 1.49 -0.05 -6.83
C LEU A 4 2.27 1.27 -6.71
N THR A 5 2.24 2.10 -7.75
CA THR A 5 2.92 3.41 -7.75
C THR A 5 2.31 4.37 -6.73
N PRO A 6 0.96 4.55 -6.65
CA PRO A 6 0.36 5.39 -5.61
C PRO A 6 0.61 4.87 -4.19
N LEU A 7 0.67 3.55 -3.99
CA LEU A 7 0.97 2.96 -2.70
C LEU A 7 2.42 3.24 -2.26
N ALA A 8 3.38 3.16 -3.20
CA ALA A 8 4.78 3.50 -2.92
C ALA A 8 4.98 5.00 -2.63
N ASP A 9 4.32 5.87 -3.39
CA ASP A 9 4.34 7.32 -3.18
C ASP A 9 3.75 7.70 -1.82
N LEU A 10 2.63 7.07 -1.44
CA LEU A 10 2.03 7.24 -0.12
C LEU A 10 3.02 6.87 1.00
N GLY A 11 3.72 5.73 0.89
CA GLY A 11 4.73 5.33 1.87
C GLY A 11 5.86 6.36 2.03
N ALA A 12 6.36 6.92 0.92
CA ALA A 12 7.39 7.97 0.97
C ALA A 12 6.89 9.25 1.66
N LYS A 13 5.63 9.64 1.40
CA LYS A 13 5.01 10.81 2.03
C LYS A 13 4.72 10.59 3.52
N LEU A 14 4.37 9.38 3.93
CA LEU A 14 4.23 9.01 5.35
C LEU A 14 5.56 9.18 6.09
N GLU A 15 6.66 8.74 5.50
CA GLU A 15 8.01 8.95 6.06
C GLU A 15 8.33 10.44 6.20
N GLN A 16 8.02 11.25 5.17
CA GLN A 16 8.18 12.70 5.26
C GLN A 16 7.35 13.30 6.40
N HIS A 17 6.10 12.86 6.56
CA HIS A 17 5.21 13.36 7.63
C HIS A 17 5.77 13.01 9.00
N PHE A 18 6.38 11.82 9.14
CA PHE A 18 7.07 11.44 10.37
C PHE A 18 8.30 12.31 10.65
N GLN A 19 9.07 12.69 9.64
CA GLN A 19 10.20 13.62 9.84
C GLN A 19 9.73 14.97 10.39
N ASP A 20 8.58 15.46 9.93
CA ASP A 20 8.02 16.76 10.30
C ASP A 20 7.27 16.75 11.65
N LYS A 21 6.55 15.66 11.94
CA LYS A 21 5.59 15.59 13.06
C LYS A 21 5.97 14.58 14.14
N ARG A 22 6.94 13.70 13.88
CA ARG A 22 7.32 12.56 14.74
C ARG A 22 6.18 11.62 15.09
N LYS A 23 5.15 11.58 14.24
CA LYS A 23 4.05 10.62 14.30
C LYS A 23 3.39 10.43 12.94
N TYR A 24 2.75 9.28 12.69
CA TYR A 24 1.95 9.08 11.47
C TYR A 24 0.47 9.48 11.62
N ASP A 25 -0.03 9.73 12.84
CA ASP A 25 -1.42 10.15 13.03
C ASP A 25 -1.78 11.38 12.19
N GLY A 26 -2.95 11.33 11.54
CA GLY A 26 -3.46 12.38 10.65
C GLY A 26 -2.79 12.45 9.27
N ALA A 27 -1.82 11.57 8.97
CA ALA A 27 -1.08 11.64 7.71
C ALA A 27 -1.89 11.23 6.49
N CYS A 28 -2.91 10.37 6.61
CA CYS A 28 -3.77 9.99 5.48
C CYS A 28 -5.04 10.82 5.33
N GLU A 29 -5.22 11.85 6.15
CA GLU A 29 -6.38 12.73 6.08
C GLU A 29 -6.30 13.66 4.86
N ALA A 30 -7.46 14.09 4.35
CA ALA A 30 -7.50 15.08 3.30
C ALA A 30 -6.80 16.38 3.73
N GLY A 31 -5.89 16.91 2.89
CA GLY A 31 -5.13 18.12 3.18
C GLY A 31 -3.81 17.91 3.93
N SER A 32 -3.50 16.67 4.33
CA SER A 32 -2.14 16.28 4.75
C SER A 32 -1.18 16.21 3.55
N ILE A 33 0.11 15.96 3.82
CA ILE A 33 1.08 15.71 2.75
C ILE A 33 1.01 14.28 2.18
N ALA A 34 0.37 13.35 2.90
CA ALA A 34 0.26 11.93 2.55
C ALA A 34 -1.21 11.47 2.44
N PRO A 35 -2.11 12.22 1.78
CA PRO A 35 -3.53 11.90 1.77
C PRO A 35 -3.77 10.53 1.15
N GLU A 36 -4.79 9.81 1.63
CA GLU A 36 -5.17 8.52 1.05
C GLU A 36 -5.41 8.65 -0.46
N PRO A 37 -4.76 7.82 -1.31
CA PRO A 37 -4.92 7.91 -2.74
C PRO A 37 -6.35 7.62 -3.17
N ALA A 38 -6.81 8.32 -4.22
CA ALA A 38 -8.13 8.13 -4.76
C ALA A 38 -8.35 6.67 -5.22
N THR A 39 -9.52 6.13 -4.91
CA THR A 39 -9.94 4.82 -5.41
C THR A 39 -10.04 4.85 -6.93
N THR A 40 -9.51 3.81 -7.57
CA THR A 40 -9.54 3.61 -9.01
C THR A 40 -10.43 2.42 -9.37
N ALA A 41 -10.67 2.18 -10.66
CA ALA A 41 -11.37 0.98 -11.12
C ALA A 41 -10.66 -0.35 -10.75
N ARG A 42 -9.38 -0.30 -10.37
CA ARG A 42 -8.55 -1.48 -10.09
C ARG A 42 -8.13 -1.62 -8.64
N PHE A 43 -8.12 -0.53 -7.87
CA PHE A 43 -7.62 -0.54 -6.50
C PHE A 43 -8.33 0.47 -5.61
N LYS A 44 -8.65 0.04 -4.39
CA LYS A 44 -8.94 0.89 -3.24
C LYS A 44 -7.69 0.91 -2.35
N TYR A 45 -7.40 2.05 -1.73
CA TYR A 45 -6.30 2.18 -0.78
C TYR A 45 -6.85 2.31 0.63
N GLU A 46 -6.11 1.83 1.61
CA GLU A 46 -6.46 1.96 3.03
C GLU A 46 -5.20 2.26 3.84
N CYS A 47 -5.31 3.18 4.79
CA CYS A 47 -4.26 3.47 5.76
C CYS A 47 -4.61 2.95 7.15
N ASP A 48 -3.75 2.09 7.70
CA ASP A 48 -3.74 1.75 9.13
C ASP A 48 -2.52 2.44 9.77
N LEU A 49 -2.77 3.50 10.54
CA LEU A 49 -1.72 4.35 11.11
C LEU A 49 -1.79 4.31 12.64
N ALA A 50 -0.62 4.25 13.27
CA ALA A 50 -0.44 4.56 14.68
C ALA A 50 0.67 5.61 14.83
N ALA A 51 0.95 6.03 16.06
CA ALA A 51 1.95 7.07 16.32
C ALA A 51 3.29 6.77 15.65
N THR A 52 3.81 5.55 15.69
CA THR A 52 5.16 5.23 15.18
C THR A 52 5.20 4.06 14.20
N THR A 53 4.05 3.59 13.72
CA THR A 53 3.96 2.48 12.75
C THR A 53 2.88 2.76 11.73
N PHE A 54 3.01 2.18 10.54
CA PHE A 54 1.91 2.18 9.58
C PHE A 54 1.85 0.86 8.83
N THR A 55 0.65 0.53 8.36
CA THR A 55 0.45 -0.44 7.30
C THR A 55 -0.54 0.14 6.31
N ILE A 56 -0.05 0.48 5.12
CA ILE A 56 -0.89 0.93 4.02
C ILE A 56 -1.14 -0.24 3.08
N SER A 57 -2.32 -0.27 2.46
CA SER A 57 -2.69 -1.35 1.55
C SER A 57 -3.31 -0.86 0.25
N ALA A 58 -3.12 -1.65 -0.80
CA ALA A 58 -3.86 -1.56 -2.06
C ALA A 58 -4.69 -2.84 -2.23
N ILE A 59 -6.01 -2.69 -2.14
CA ILE A 59 -7.00 -3.76 -2.27
C ILE A 59 -7.49 -3.78 -3.71
N GLY A 60 -7.30 -4.92 -4.37
CA GLY A 60 -7.66 -5.12 -5.76
C GLY A 60 -9.17 -5.13 -6.00
N LEU A 61 -9.60 -4.39 -7.01
CA LEU A 61 -10.96 -4.27 -7.52
C LEU A 61 -11.00 -4.65 -9.00
N GLY A 62 -12.20 -4.94 -9.53
CA GLY A 62 -12.40 -5.22 -10.96
C GLY A 62 -11.46 -6.33 -11.46
N SER A 63 -10.64 -6.00 -12.46
CA SER A 63 -9.66 -6.96 -13.03
C SER A 63 -8.52 -7.35 -12.09
N MET A 64 -8.35 -6.65 -10.96
CA MET A 64 -7.39 -6.97 -9.91
C MET A 64 -8.06 -7.58 -8.67
N SER A 65 -9.35 -7.94 -8.73
CA SER A 65 -10.04 -8.56 -7.61
C SER A 65 -9.30 -9.81 -7.09
N GLY A 66 -9.22 -9.94 -5.76
CA GLY A 66 -8.50 -11.02 -5.08
C GLY A 66 -7.03 -10.71 -4.78
N PHE A 67 -6.48 -9.62 -5.30
CA PHE A 67 -5.16 -9.14 -4.88
C PHE A 67 -5.24 -8.22 -3.66
N LYS A 68 -4.28 -8.38 -2.74
CA LYS A 68 -4.00 -7.40 -1.68
C LYS A 68 -2.50 -7.20 -1.55
N PHE A 69 -2.07 -5.95 -1.57
CA PHE A 69 -0.69 -5.55 -1.41
C PHE A 69 -0.55 -4.62 -0.23
N THR A 70 0.56 -4.71 0.51
CA THR A 70 0.83 -3.85 1.67
C THR A 70 2.23 -3.27 1.63
N LEU A 71 2.41 -2.15 2.33
CA LEU A 71 3.70 -1.54 2.68
C LEU A 71 3.65 -1.10 4.15
N ASP A 72 4.73 -1.33 4.89
CA ASP A 72 4.88 -0.92 6.29
C ASP A 72 5.99 0.12 6.48
N GLU A 73 6.14 0.65 7.71
CA GLU A 73 7.15 1.66 8.05
C GLU A 73 8.59 1.18 7.90
N LYS A 74 8.80 -0.13 7.79
CA LYS A 74 10.13 -0.73 7.56
C LYS A 74 10.44 -0.86 6.07
N GLY A 75 9.54 -0.40 5.20
CA GLY A 75 9.66 -0.55 3.76
C GLY A 75 9.34 -1.96 3.26
N GLN A 76 8.73 -2.83 4.07
CA GLN A 76 8.40 -4.19 3.65
C GLN A 76 7.20 -4.18 2.72
N ARG A 77 7.45 -4.52 1.46
CA ARG A 77 6.41 -4.73 0.46
C ARG A 77 5.91 -6.17 0.57
N ARG A 78 4.61 -6.42 0.65
CA ARG A 78 4.07 -7.78 0.70
C ARG A 78 2.86 -7.94 -0.19
N THR A 79 2.72 -9.11 -0.81
CA THR A 79 1.45 -9.58 -1.37
C THR A 79 0.77 -10.46 -0.35
N THR A 80 -0.29 -9.97 0.27
CA THR A 80 -1.00 -10.67 1.36
C THR A 80 -2.10 -11.57 0.83
N ASP A 81 -2.71 -11.21 -0.30
CA ASP A 81 -3.72 -12.00 -1.02
C ASP A 81 -3.49 -11.99 -2.53
N THR A 82 -3.88 -13.10 -3.18
CA THR A 82 -3.90 -13.25 -4.64
C THR A 82 -5.13 -14.07 -5.06
N PRO A 83 -5.66 -13.87 -6.28
CA PRO A 83 -6.71 -14.72 -6.81
C PRO A 83 -6.21 -16.16 -7.07
N SER A 84 -7.13 -17.08 -7.31
CA SER A 84 -6.78 -18.48 -7.62
C SER A 84 -5.83 -18.58 -8.83
N GLY A 85 -4.87 -19.50 -8.74
CA GLY A 85 -3.85 -19.71 -9.78
C GLY A 85 -2.70 -18.69 -9.77
N TRP A 86 -2.64 -17.83 -8.75
CA TRP A 86 -1.49 -16.97 -8.47
C TRP A 86 -0.80 -17.40 -7.19
N THR A 87 0.51 -17.18 -7.14
CA THR A 87 1.34 -17.38 -5.96
C THR A 87 1.61 -16.04 -5.30
N LYS A 88 1.54 -16.00 -3.96
CA LYS A 88 1.95 -14.83 -3.17
C LYS A 88 3.47 -14.73 -3.16
N GLY A 89 3.97 -13.56 -3.50
CA GLY A 89 5.39 -13.23 -3.38
C GLY A 89 5.79 -13.11 -1.92
N THR A 90 6.97 -13.62 -1.60
CA THR A 90 7.57 -13.48 -0.27
C THR A 90 8.26 -12.13 -0.19
N ASP A 91 7.82 -11.27 0.72
CA ASP A 91 8.41 -9.95 1.00
C ASP A 91 8.56 -9.04 -0.24
N CYS A 92 7.66 -9.20 -1.21
CA CYS A 92 7.57 -8.30 -2.36
C CYS A 92 6.15 -8.24 -2.94
N TRP A 93 5.91 -7.30 -3.86
CA TRP A 93 4.63 -7.20 -4.58
C TRP A 93 4.66 -8.03 -5.87
N SER A 94 3.98 -9.16 -5.88
CA SER A 94 3.92 -10.06 -7.03
C SER A 94 3.44 -9.36 -8.29
N THR A 95 4.28 -9.36 -9.32
CA THR A 95 3.97 -8.79 -10.64
C THR A 95 3.58 -9.86 -11.67
N ASN A 96 3.77 -11.15 -11.34
CA ASN A 96 3.39 -12.28 -12.18
C ASN A 96 2.82 -13.47 -11.39
N LYS A 97 2.23 -14.44 -12.10
CA LYS A 97 1.54 -15.61 -11.53
C LYS A 97 2.44 -16.49 -10.66
N ALA A 98 3.75 -16.50 -10.92
CA ALA A 98 4.72 -17.27 -10.15
C ALA A 98 5.10 -16.59 -8.83
N GLY A 99 4.48 -15.44 -8.49
CA GLY A 99 4.73 -14.71 -7.25
C GLY A 99 6.02 -13.90 -7.27
N ARG A 100 6.68 -13.75 -8.43
CA ARG A 100 7.93 -12.99 -8.53
C ARG A 100 7.69 -11.49 -8.66
N CYS A 101 8.74 -10.77 -8.32
CA CYS A 101 8.93 -9.34 -8.42
C CYS A 101 10.15 -9.13 -9.34
#